data_AF-A0A6V0CYS8-F1
#
_entry.id   AF-A0A6V0CYS8-F1
#
_cell.length_a   1.000
_cell.length_b   1.000
_cell.length_c   1.000
_cell.angle_alpha   90.00
_cell.angle_beta   90.00
_cell.angle_gamma   90.00
#
_symmetry.space_group_name_H-M   'P 1'
#
loop_
_entity.id
_entity.type
_entity.pdbx_description
1 polymer ?
#
loop_
_entity_poly.entity_id
_entity_poly.type
_entity_poly.pdbx_seq_one_letter_code
_entity_poly.pdbx_strand_id
1 'polypeptide(L)'
;MRRSSTRHNFVCFLIAIVSWVEKDAALVAHVYALSPLSSASTRPDDVASTSTLNCDASSFRISQENIAKIANGGVAVLPNFVPPDLVERLRTDAKTLQKQGHFRPDGLTNDALKKQGFTQGADRQTFRSSDNGEQSWFRKDLGDYATRLEFDRLLASVRMQLAADLQRSTLQALETNSSSDSDGNNDNDNRSEITYNWYEPGAKLGRHLDEHHEETKGPRGWRYPTRRSVTWLLYLNDHWTPQEGGALLCHPRSSEHDEIETNHDESGGGPIGSHEGNLQVGWIDGYTPIYLDAFRESGQTALYSCRQSATADNNDAATTTTLGRHYWTNRDFDVPAQPIDFGVFLPEELRSRFEQISTSRKDPRFAKVSSPSSSLDNGSATGRTTAATSTANVGGDVDGKTYDTAIEVAPTGGTLVLFDSVTLPHSVLQVTGNRQRIAATGWFHEDSQFSIPV
;
A
#
# COMPACT_ATOMS: atom_id res chain seq x y z
N MET A 1 59.82 2.28 -9.04
CA MET A 1 60.01 2.65 -10.47
C MET A 1 60.35 1.41 -11.28
N ARG A 2 59.36 0.81 -11.96
CA ARG A 2 59.42 0.03 -13.22
C ARG A 2 58.02 -0.56 -13.47
N ARG A 3 57.66 -0.67 -14.74
CA ARG A 3 56.32 -0.89 -15.31
C ARG A 3 55.82 -2.35 -15.24
N SER A 4 54.49 -2.49 -15.29
CA SER A 4 53.71 -3.27 -16.27
C SER A 4 52.83 -4.42 -15.75
N SER A 5 51.57 -4.37 -16.21
CA SER A 5 50.68 -5.48 -16.62
C SER A 5 49.70 -6.10 -15.60
N THR A 6 48.43 -5.72 -15.80
CA THR A 6 47.26 -6.55 -16.14
C THR A 6 46.88 -7.78 -15.29
N ARG A 7 45.56 -7.85 -15.05
CA ARG A 7 44.72 -8.99 -14.63
C ARG A 7 44.76 -9.33 -13.13
N HIS A 8 43.61 -9.19 -12.47
CA HIS A 8 42.87 -10.26 -11.79
C HIS A 8 41.79 -9.62 -10.91
N ASN A 9 40.52 -9.87 -11.26
CA ASN A 9 39.35 -10.09 -10.39
C ASN A 9 38.07 -9.83 -11.19
N PHE A 10 37.90 -10.61 -12.26
CA PHE A 10 36.68 -10.74 -13.05
C PHE A 10 36.47 -12.24 -13.32
N VAL A 11 36.35 -13.02 -12.25
CA VAL A 11 36.01 -14.45 -12.29
C VAL A 11 35.22 -14.73 -11.00
N CYS A 12 33.89 -14.73 -11.12
CA CYS A 12 32.95 -15.44 -10.23
C CYS A 12 31.47 -15.33 -10.66
N PHE A 13 31.13 -14.71 -11.81
CA PHE A 13 29.72 -14.52 -12.23
C PHE A 13 29.35 -15.21 -13.55
N LEU A 14 30.00 -16.33 -13.88
CA LEU A 14 29.82 -17.02 -15.16
C LEU A 14 29.84 -18.54 -15.02
N ILE A 15 29.02 -19.08 -14.10
CA ILE A 15 28.61 -20.50 -14.09
C ILE A 15 27.18 -20.56 -13.54
N ALA A 16 26.17 -20.34 -14.41
CA ALA A 16 24.79 -20.85 -14.29
C ALA A 16 23.88 -20.46 -15.48
N ILE A 17 24.42 -20.08 -16.64
CA ILE A 17 23.63 -19.88 -17.87
C ILE A 17 24.32 -20.61 -19.03
N VAL A 18 24.30 -21.95 -19.01
CA VAL A 18 24.31 -22.82 -20.20
C VAL A 18 23.86 -24.21 -19.73
N SER A 19 22.55 -24.46 -19.70
CA SER A 19 21.94 -25.81 -19.82
C SER A 19 20.42 -25.68 -19.68
N TRP A 20 19.76 -25.04 -20.64
CA TRP A 20 18.36 -25.37 -20.96
C TRP A 20 17.97 -24.79 -22.32
N VAL A 21 18.48 -25.44 -23.36
CA VAL A 21 17.87 -25.45 -24.69
C VAL A 21 17.76 -26.93 -25.05
N GLU A 22 16.60 -27.30 -25.61
CA GLU A 22 16.15 -28.65 -25.98
C GLU A 22 15.50 -29.49 -24.87
N LYS A 23 14.17 -29.35 -24.75
CA LYS A 23 13.25 -30.49 -24.89
C LYS A 23 11.82 -30.02 -25.23
N ASP A 24 11.56 -30.13 -26.52
CA ASP A 24 10.32 -30.33 -27.26
C ASP A 24 8.96 -30.23 -26.54
N ALA A 25 8.14 -29.39 -27.16
CA ALA A 25 6.74 -29.58 -27.47
C ALA A 25 6.29 -31.05 -27.63
N ALA A 26 5.30 -31.47 -26.83
CA ALA A 26 4.16 -32.30 -27.24
C ALA A 26 3.22 -32.53 -26.06
N LEU A 27 2.05 -31.89 -26.05
CA LEU A 27 0.71 -32.54 -26.14
C LEU A 27 -0.38 -31.58 -25.66
N VAL A 28 -1.14 -31.09 -26.65
CA VAL A 28 -2.53 -30.68 -26.49
C VAL A 28 -3.40 -31.92 -26.70
N ALA A 29 -4.51 -31.99 -25.94
CA ALA A 29 -5.75 -32.75 -26.16
C ALA A 29 -6.01 -33.99 -25.27
N HIS A 30 -7.28 -34.05 -24.84
CA HIS A 30 -8.04 -35.10 -24.11
C HIS A 30 -8.00 -34.98 -22.57
N VAL A 31 -9.12 -34.93 -21.82
CA VAL A 31 -10.55 -35.20 -22.11
C VAL A 31 -11.41 -34.62 -20.97
N TYR A 32 -12.57 -34.05 -21.34
CA TYR A 32 -13.71 -33.82 -20.44
C TYR A 32 -14.42 -35.16 -20.14
N ALA A 33 -14.66 -35.51 -18.86
CA ALA A 33 -15.87 -36.23 -18.38
C ALA A 33 -15.87 -36.45 -16.84
N LEU A 34 -16.87 -35.84 -16.17
CA LEU A 34 -17.83 -36.37 -15.18
C LEU A 34 -17.44 -37.69 -14.43
N SER A 35 -17.60 -37.91 -13.12
CA SER A 35 -18.65 -37.52 -12.15
C SER A 35 -18.29 -38.09 -10.73
N PRO A 36 -19.08 -37.85 -9.66
CA PRO A 36 -18.65 -37.93 -8.25
C PRO A 36 -18.87 -39.31 -7.61
N LEU A 37 -18.06 -39.63 -6.58
CA LEU A 37 -18.32 -40.76 -5.69
C LEU A 37 -18.34 -40.32 -4.23
N SER A 38 -19.55 -40.39 -3.69
CA SER A 38 -19.90 -40.41 -2.27
C SER A 38 -19.38 -41.69 -1.63
N SER A 39 -18.80 -41.57 -0.43
CA SER A 39 -18.86 -42.64 0.58
C SER A 39 -18.81 -42.04 1.97
N ALA A 40 -19.94 -42.09 2.65
CA ALA A 40 -20.07 -41.86 4.08
C ALA A 40 -19.37 -42.98 4.87
N SER A 41 -18.66 -42.61 5.94
CA SER A 41 -18.30 -43.53 7.02
C SER A 41 -18.38 -42.80 8.35
N THR A 42 -19.38 -43.20 9.14
CA THR A 42 -19.67 -42.76 10.50
C THR A 42 -18.84 -43.54 11.52
N ARG A 43 -18.33 -42.86 12.57
CA ARG A 43 -18.31 -43.30 13.99
C ARG A 43 -17.65 -42.24 14.91
N PRO A 44 -17.87 -42.28 16.25
CA PRO A 44 -18.44 -41.15 16.98
C PRO A 44 -17.53 -40.54 18.06
N ASP A 45 -17.97 -39.39 18.57
CA ASP A 45 -17.74 -38.80 19.89
C ASP A 45 -16.29 -38.57 20.36
N ASP A 46 -15.86 -37.29 20.34
CA ASP A 46 -15.41 -36.68 21.59
C ASP A 46 -15.59 -35.15 21.59
N VAL A 47 -16.09 -34.66 22.72
CA VAL A 47 -16.68 -33.34 22.95
C VAL A 47 -15.60 -32.34 23.34
N ALA A 48 -15.36 -31.34 22.49
CA ALA A 48 -14.84 -30.04 22.90
C ALA A 48 -15.53 -28.96 22.06
N SER A 49 -16.48 -28.28 22.68
CA SER A 49 -17.29 -27.22 22.10
C SER A 49 -16.43 -25.99 21.76
N THR A 50 -15.77 -26.00 20.61
CA THR A 50 -15.34 -24.78 19.94
C THR A 50 -16.58 -24.16 19.29
N SER A 51 -17.00 -23.01 19.81
CA SER A 51 -17.96 -22.14 19.13
C SER A 51 -17.31 -21.66 17.82
N THR A 52 -17.49 -22.42 16.75
CA THR A 52 -17.26 -21.95 15.39
C THR A 52 -18.28 -20.83 15.16
N LEU A 53 -17.81 -19.59 15.31
CA LEU A 53 -18.49 -18.45 14.73
C LEU A 53 -18.60 -18.75 13.23
N ASN A 54 -19.81 -19.12 12.82
CA ASN A 54 -20.20 -19.21 11.42
C ASN A 54 -20.30 -17.76 10.92
N CYS A 55 -19.15 -17.09 10.78
CA CYS A 55 -19.08 -15.79 10.14
C CYS A 55 -19.30 -16.03 8.65
N ASP A 56 -20.49 -15.66 8.19
CA ASP A 56 -20.82 -15.69 6.77
C ASP A 56 -19.79 -14.81 6.05
N ALA A 57 -18.89 -15.41 5.27
CA ALA A 57 -17.82 -14.70 4.56
C ALA A 57 -18.37 -13.60 3.62
N SER A 58 -19.69 -13.58 3.35
CA SER A 58 -20.37 -12.50 2.65
C SER A 58 -20.47 -11.19 3.44
N SER A 59 -20.31 -11.17 4.76
CA SER A 59 -20.57 -9.99 5.60
C SER A 59 -19.45 -8.94 5.61
N PHE A 60 -18.22 -9.29 5.20
CA PHE A 60 -17.04 -8.41 5.24
C PHE A 60 -16.53 -8.07 3.83
N ARG A 61 -17.43 -7.55 2.99
CA ARG A 61 -17.09 -7.14 1.62
C ARG A 61 -16.89 -5.64 1.51
N ILE A 62 -15.89 -5.25 0.74
CA ILE A 62 -15.70 -3.87 0.28
C ILE A 62 -16.72 -3.60 -0.82
N SER A 63 -17.43 -2.47 -0.75
CA SER A 63 -18.35 -2.06 -1.83
C SER A 63 -17.57 -1.67 -3.09
N GLN A 64 -18.18 -1.83 -4.27
CA GLN A 64 -17.58 -1.41 -5.54
C GLN A 64 -17.27 0.09 -5.58
N GLU A 65 -18.06 0.92 -4.89
CA GLU A 65 -17.76 2.35 -4.72
C GLU A 65 -16.43 2.56 -3.97
N ASN A 66 -16.19 1.81 -2.91
CA ASN A 66 -14.94 1.91 -2.15
C ASN A 66 -13.74 1.33 -2.92
N ILE A 67 -13.94 0.26 -3.69
CA ILE A 67 -12.93 -0.21 -4.64
C ILE A 67 -12.59 0.89 -5.64
N ALA A 68 -13.59 1.54 -6.24
CA ALA A 68 -13.38 2.62 -7.19
C ALA A 68 -12.63 3.82 -6.56
N LYS A 69 -12.90 4.15 -5.29
CA LYS A 69 -12.13 5.16 -4.56
C LYS A 69 -10.65 4.80 -4.49
N ILE A 70 -10.32 3.56 -4.13
CA ILE A 70 -8.92 3.10 -4.08
C ILE A 70 -8.30 3.09 -5.48
N ALA A 71 -9.02 2.55 -6.47
CA ALA A 71 -8.57 2.46 -7.86
C ALA A 71 -8.27 3.82 -8.50
N ASN A 72 -8.91 4.89 -8.02
CA ASN A 72 -8.68 6.27 -8.45
C ASN A 72 -7.67 7.03 -7.55
N GLY A 73 -6.87 6.33 -6.73
CA GLY A 73 -5.86 6.94 -5.86
C GLY A 73 -6.42 7.63 -4.62
N GLY A 74 -7.68 7.37 -4.29
CA GLY A 74 -8.36 7.86 -3.10
C GLY A 74 -8.20 6.94 -1.88
N VAL A 75 -9.04 7.19 -0.88
CA VAL A 75 -9.09 6.41 0.37
C VAL A 75 -10.49 5.84 0.57
N ALA A 76 -10.57 4.55 0.88
CA ALA A 76 -11.80 3.92 1.35
C ALA A 76 -11.82 3.91 2.88
N VAL A 77 -12.92 4.40 3.46
CA VAL A 77 -13.15 4.46 4.91
C VAL A 77 -14.41 3.67 5.23
N LEU A 78 -14.24 2.56 5.94
CA LEU A 78 -15.29 1.57 6.22
C LEU A 78 -15.56 1.54 7.74
N PRO A 79 -16.51 2.35 8.24
CA PRO A 79 -16.85 2.35 9.65
C PRO A 79 -17.58 1.07 10.04
N ASN A 80 -17.37 0.60 11.28
CA ASN A 80 -17.97 -0.63 11.80
C ASN A 80 -17.73 -1.87 10.93
N PHE A 81 -16.61 -1.90 10.20
CA PHE A 81 -16.27 -3.01 9.32
C PHE A 81 -15.89 -4.26 10.11
N VAL A 82 -15.16 -4.08 11.22
CA VAL A 82 -14.75 -5.17 12.09
C VAL A 82 -15.73 -5.27 13.27
N PRO A 83 -16.18 -6.48 13.65
CA PRO A 83 -17.12 -6.66 14.76
C PRO A 83 -16.64 -6.01 16.06
N PRO A 84 -17.54 -5.35 16.83
CA PRO A 84 -17.16 -4.67 18.07
C PRO A 84 -16.42 -5.56 19.08
N ASP A 85 -16.78 -6.84 19.20
CA ASP A 85 -16.12 -7.78 20.11
C ASP A 85 -14.66 -8.06 19.70
N LEU A 86 -14.40 -8.20 18.40
CA LEU A 86 -13.06 -8.42 17.87
C LEU A 86 -12.20 -7.15 18.05
N VAL A 87 -12.79 -5.97 17.84
CA VAL A 87 -12.12 -4.69 18.12
C VAL A 87 -11.75 -4.56 19.61
N GLU A 88 -12.64 -4.95 20.52
CA GLU A 88 -12.38 -4.91 21.96
C GLU A 88 -11.26 -5.87 22.37
N ARG A 89 -11.26 -7.10 21.84
CA ARG A 89 -10.20 -8.08 22.11
C ARG A 89 -8.84 -7.62 21.56
N LEU A 90 -8.78 -7.14 20.31
CA LEU A 90 -7.55 -6.57 19.71
C LEU A 90 -7.02 -5.39 20.52
N ARG A 91 -7.90 -4.49 20.98
CA ARG A 91 -7.53 -3.36 21.84
C ARG A 91 -6.96 -3.83 23.18
N THR A 92 -7.57 -4.86 23.78
CA THR A 92 -7.12 -5.43 25.05
C THR A 92 -5.76 -6.10 24.89
N ASP A 93 -5.54 -6.83 23.79
CA ASP A 93 -4.25 -7.41 23.42
C ASP A 93 -3.17 -6.34 23.27
N ALA A 94 -3.43 -5.30 22.45
CA ALA A 94 -2.50 -4.20 22.24
C ALA A 94 -2.10 -3.50 23.56
N LYS A 95 -3.07 -3.25 24.46
CA LYS A 95 -2.82 -2.66 25.79
C LYS A 95 -2.02 -3.58 26.71
N THR A 96 -2.18 -4.90 26.57
CA THR A 96 -1.47 -5.91 27.36
C THR A 96 -0.03 -6.10 26.87
N LEU A 97 0.22 -5.95 25.56
CA LEU A 97 1.54 -6.02 24.94
C LEU A 97 2.36 -4.73 25.11
N GLN A 98 1.72 -3.57 25.02
CA GLN A 98 2.19 -2.39 25.77
C GLN A 98 2.08 -2.75 27.27
N LYS A 99 2.45 -2.01 28.31
CA LYS A 99 2.51 -2.55 29.71
C LYS A 99 3.52 -3.69 29.91
N GLN A 100 3.50 -4.79 29.16
CA GLN A 100 4.54 -5.82 29.10
C GLN A 100 5.81 -5.33 28.38
N GLY A 101 5.74 -4.19 27.68
CA GLY A 101 6.91 -3.54 27.09
C GLY A 101 7.35 -4.20 25.78
N HIS A 102 6.42 -4.65 24.95
CA HIS A 102 6.70 -5.20 23.61
C HIS A 102 6.62 -4.15 22.48
N PHE A 103 6.37 -2.88 22.82
CA PHE A 103 6.35 -1.78 21.85
C PHE A 103 7.71 -1.08 21.74
N ARG A 104 8.06 -0.63 20.54
CA ARG A 104 9.37 0.00 20.25
C ARG A 104 9.20 1.33 19.51
N PRO A 105 9.98 2.37 19.87
CA PRO A 105 10.05 3.65 19.16
C PRO A 105 10.18 3.56 17.65
N ASP A 106 9.18 4.01 16.90
CA ASP A 106 9.19 3.98 15.43
C ASP A 106 9.28 5.38 14.86
N GLY A 107 10.52 5.81 14.62
CA GLY A 107 10.84 7.11 14.05
C GLY A 107 10.59 7.14 12.55
N LEU A 108 9.40 7.58 12.15
CA LEU A 108 9.18 8.28 10.88
C LEU A 108 9.02 9.79 11.11
N THR A 109 9.36 10.30 12.29
CA THR A 109 9.22 11.72 12.61
C THR A 109 10.24 12.55 11.82
N ASN A 110 9.72 13.56 11.12
CA ASN A 110 10.40 14.41 10.15
C ASN A 110 11.55 15.27 10.72
N ASP A 111 11.89 15.13 12.00
CA ASP A 111 12.95 15.90 12.68
C ASP A 111 14.08 15.02 13.25
N ALA A 112 14.15 13.74 12.88
CA ALA A 112 15.23 12.85 13.29
C ALA A 112 16.57 13.17 12.58
N LEU A 113 17.11 14.36 12.82
CA LEU A 113 18.56 14.53 12.91
C LEU A 113 19.04 13.56 14.00
N LYS A 114 20.13 12.83 13.71
CA LYS A 114 20.78 11.79 14.54
C LYS A 114 21.07 12.16 16.03
N LYS A 115 20.69 13.35 16.49
CA LYS A 115 20.94 13.89 17.83
C LYS A 115 19.71 13.90 18.76
N GLN A 116 18.48 13.80 18.27
CA GLN A 116 17.30 13.78 19.15
C GLN A 116 16.82 12.34 19.34
N GLY A 117 16.99 11.82 20.55
CA GLY A 117 16.46 10.50 20.93
C GLY A 117 14.94 10.45 20.90
N PHE A 118 14.39 9.23 20.99
CA PHE A 118 12.95 9.00 21.10
C PHE A 118 12.33 9.86 22.20
N THR A 119 11.26 10.56 21.86
CA THR A 119 10.44 11.31 22.80
C THR A 119 9.09 10.63 22.91
N GLN A 120 8.82 9.99 24.05
CA GLN A 120 7.60 9.22 24.28
C GLN A 120 6.31 9.98 23.96
N GLY A 121 6.28 11.31 24.17
CA GLY A 121 5.13 12.17 23.85
C GLY A 121 5.14 12.81 22.46
N ALA A 122 6.07 12.46 21.58
CA ALA A 122 6.16 13.01 20.22
C ALA A 122 6.21 11.93 19.12
N ASP A 123 6.73 10.74 19.45
CA ASP A 123 6.97 9.68 18.48
C ASP A 123 5.98 8.51 18.62
N ARG A 124 5.70 7.85 17.48
CA ARG A 124 4.93 6.60 17.43
C ARG A 124 5.74 5.44 18.03
N GLN A 125 5.05 4.45 18.58
CA GLN A 125 5.61 3.13 18.88
C GLN A 125 4.90 2.03 18.08
N THR A 126 5.62 0.96 17.77
CA THR A 126 5.09 -0.21 17.04
C THR A 126 5.36 -1.51 17.79
N PHE A 127 4.45 -2.47 17.67
CA PHE A 127 4.63 -3.82 18.20
C PHE A 127 5.56 -4.63 17.28
N ARG A 128 6.80 -4.85 17.73
CA ARG A 128 7.84 -5.57 16.97
C ARG A 128 8.90 -6.17 17.90
N SER A 129 9.67 -7.10 17.35
CA SER A 129 10.68 -7.86 18.07
C SER A 129 11.78 -6.94 18.61
N SER A 130 12.21 -7.18 19.86
CA SER A 130 13.35 -6.46 20.45
C SER A 130 14.68 -6.81 19.80
N ASP A 131 14.79 -8.01 19.25
CA ASP A 131 16.08 -8.62 18.95
C ASP A 131 16.54 -8.27 17.54
N ASN A 132 15.59 -8.19 16.60
CA ASN A 132 15.83 -7.95 15.18
C ASN A 132 14.90 -6.90 14.55
N GLY A 133 13.92 -6.38 15.30
CA GLY A 133 12.97 -5.39 14.79
C GLY A 133 11.91 -5.93 13.83
N GLU A 134 11.85 -7.25 13.62
CA GLU A 134 10.84 -7.90 12.77
C GLU A 134 9.44 -7.83 13.38
N GLN A 135 8.41 -8.02 12.55
CA GLN A 135 7.02 -7.99 13.01
C GLN A 135 6.75 -9.07 14.06
N SER A 136 6.06 -8.69 15.14
CA SER A 136 5.72 -9.62 16.22
C SER A 136 4.29 -10.14 16.14
N TRP A 137 3.54 -9.78 15.10
CA TRP A 137 2.12 -10.11 14.98
C TRP A 137 1.85 -11.62 15.14
N PHE A 138 2.70 -12.46 14.55
CA PHE A 138 2.53 -13.91 14.54
C PHE A 138 3.21 -14.65 15.72
N ARG A 139 3.76 -13.92 16.70
CA ARG A 139 4.38 -14.51 17.90
C ARG A 139 3.33 -15.18 18.80
N LYS A 140 3.32 -16.51 18.82
CA LYS A 140 2.38 -17.35 19.58
C LYS A 140 2.53 -17.24 21.10
N ASP A 141 3.73 -16.88 21.55
CA ASP A 141 4.11 -16.77 22.94
C ASP A 141 3.74 -15.41 23.59
N LEU A 142 3.19 -14.47 22.81
CA LEU A 142 2.91 -13.09 23.26
C LEU A 142 1.42 -12.73 23.11
N GLY A 143 0.85 -12.17 24.17
CA GLY A 143 -0.50 -11.60 24.16
C GLY A 143 -1.59 -12.60 23.76
N ASP A 144 -2.68 -12.08 23.19
CA ASP A 144 -3.78 -12.87 22.62
C ASP A 144 -3.53 -13.16 21.13
N TYR A 145 -2.66 -14.14 20.89
CA TYR A 145 -2.34 -14.61 19.54
C TYR A 145 -3.58 -15.11 18.77
N ALA A 146 -4.54 -15.75 19.46
CA ALA A 146 -5.73 -16.31 18.82
C ALA A 146 -6.61 -15.21 18.21
N THR A 147 -6.82 -14.11 18.94
CA THR A 147 -7.54 -12.93 18.43
C THR A 147 -6.81 -12.30 17.24
N ARG A 148 -5.47 -12.20 17.28
CA ARG A 148 -4.70 -11.67 16.14
C ARG A 148 -4.83 -12.54 14.88
N LEU A 149 -4.88 -13.86 15.04
CA LEU A 149 -5.06 -14.81 13.93
C LEU A 149 -6.49 -14.78 13.37
N GLU A 150 -7.50 -14.57 14.20
CA GLU A 150 -8.88 -14.35 13.74
C GLU A 150 -8.98 -13.11 12.85
N PHE A 151 -8.36 -12.00 13.28
CA PHE A 151 -8.33 -10.77 12.48
C PHE A 151 -7.53 -10.94 11.17
N ASP A 152 -6.42 -11.67 11.20
CA ASP A 152 -5.63 -11.99 10.01
C ASP A 152 -6.44 -12.73 8.94
N ARG A 153 -7.28 -13.71 9.33
CA ARG A 153 -8.17 -14.42 8.39
C ARG A 153 -9.22 -13.49 7.75
N LEU A 154 -9.72 -12.51 8.51
CA LEU A 154 -10.61 -11.48 7.96
C LEU A 154 -9.87 -10.65 6.92
N LEU A 155 -8.65 -10.20 7.21
CA LEU A 155 -7.82 -9.44 6.26
C LEU A 155 -7.41 -10.26 5.04
N ALA A 156 -7.22 -11.57 5.16
CA ALA A 156 -6.99 -12.44 4.00
C ALA A 156 -8.16 -12.38 3.01
N SER A 157 -9.41 -12.34 3.50
CA SER A 157 -10.60 -12.19 2.66
C SER A 157 -10.66 -10.82 1.99
N VAL A 158 -10.32 -9.75 2.72
CA VAL A 158 -10.20 -8.38 2.19
C VAL A 158 -9.15 -8.32 1.07
N ARG A 159 -7.98 -8.93 1.28
CA ARG A 159 -6.89 -9.00 0.29
C ARG A 159 -7.32 -9.74 -0.97
N MET A 160 -7.99 -10.89 -0.85
CA MET A 160 -8.49 -11.65 -2.00
C MET A 160 -9.47 -10.82 -2.84
N GLN A 161 -10.38 -10.08 -2.19
CA GLN A 161 -11.29 -9.20 -2.91
C GLN A 161 -10.54 -8.06 -3.61
N LEU A 162 -9.64 -7.37 -2.91
CA LEU A 162 -8.84 -6.29 -3.48
C LEU A 162 -8.03 -6.76 -4.70
N ALA A 163 -7.44 -7.95 -4.62
CA ALA A 163 -6.67 -8.50 -5.73
C ALA A 163 -7.52 -8.72 -6.99
N ALA A 164 -8.75 -9.23 -6.83
CA ALA A 164 -9.67 -9.42 -7.95
C ALA A 164 -10.20 -8.08 -8.48
N ASP A 165 -10.74 -7.25 -7.58
CA ASP A 165 -11.49 -6.05 -7.94
C ASP A 165 -10.57 -4.90 -8.41
N LEU A 166 -9.31 -4.86 -7.98
CA LEU A 166 -8.29 -3.92 -8.49
C LEU A 166 -7.47 -4.49 -9.66
N GLN A 167 -7.76 -5.72 -10.11
CA GLN A 167 -7.00 -6.43 -11.15
C GLN A 167 -5.51 -6.56 -10.84
N ARG A 168 -5.19 -6.86 -9.57
CA ARG A 168 -3.86 -6.96 -9.01
C ARG A 168 -3.59 -8.40 -8.61
N SER A 169 -3.37 -9.27 -9.59
CA SER A 169 -3.30 -10.73 -9.37
C SER A 169 -2.21 -11.15 -8.38
N THR A 170 -1.08 -10.43 -8.34
CA THR A 170 0.01 -10.71 -7.41
C THR A 170 -0.25 -10.21 -5.98
N LEU A 171 -1.37 -9.52 -5.72
CA LEU A 171 -1.84 -9.34 -4.33
C LEU A 171 -2.33 -10.67 -3.74
N GLN A 172 -2.76 -11.64 -4.57
CA GLN A 172 -3.12 -12.97 -4.08
C GLN A 172 -1.87 -13.75 -3.69
N ALA A 173 -1.98 -14.55 -2.63
CA ALA A 173 -0.97 -15.55 -2.33
C ALA A 173 -0.95 -16.55 -3.50
N LEU A 174 0.23 -16.92 -4.00
CA LEU A 174 0.31 -18.08 -4.87
C LEU A 174 -0.12 -19.30 -4.06
N GLU A 175 -1.14 -20.03 -4.51
CA GLU A 175 -1.62 -21.28 -3.91
C GLU A 175 -0.54 -22.38 -3.80
N THR A 176 0.67 -22.15 -4.34
CA THR A 176 1.72 -23.15 -4.51
C THR A 176 2.52 -23.50 -3.25
N ASN A 177 2.17 -22.99 -2.07
CA ASN A 177 2.74 -23.48 -0.79
C ASN A 177 1.65 -24.00 0.17
N SER A 178 0.59 -24.60 -0.37
CA SER A 178 -0.42 -25.37 0.37
C SER A 178 0.10 -26.68 1.00
N SER A 179 1.42 -26.82 1.18
CA SER A 179 2.06 -28.00 1.78
C SER A 179 2.72 -27.76 3.14
N SER A 180 2.47 -26.65 3.83
CA SER A 180 3.04 -26.40 5.18
C SER A 180 2.04 -26.44 6.34
N ASP A 181 0.82 -26.93 6.12
CA ASP A 181 -0.17 -27.15 7.20
C ASP A 181 0.28 -28.20 8.24
N SER A 182 1.38 -28.93 8.00
CA SER A 182 1.91 -29.91 8.96
C SER A 182 2.84 -29.33 10.04
N ASP A 183 3.44 -28.16 9.83
CA ASP A 183 4.49 -27.65 10.73
C ASP A 183 4.07 -26.43 11.56
N GLY A 184 2.82 -25.97 11.43
CA GLY A 184 2.29 -24.86 12.23
C GLY A 184 3.08 -23.55 12.08
N ASN A 185 3.95 -23.45 11.08
CA ASN A 185 4.76 -22.27 10.81
C ASN A 185 4.09 -21.50 9.66
N ASN A 186 3.09 -20.69 10.01
CA ASN A 186 2.41 -19.75 9.10
C ASN A 186 3.30 -18.55 8.72
N ASP A 187 4.59 -18.61 9.06
CA ASP A 187 5.58 -17.55 8.88
C ASP A 187 6.25 -17.69 7.49
N ASN A 188 5.56 -17.41 6.37
CA ASN A 188 6.24 -16.90 5.16
C ASN A 188 5.40 -16.64 3.90
N ASP A 189 4.06 -16.51 3.96
CA ASP A 189 3.45 -15.78 2.84
C ASP A 189 3.81 -14.30 3.04
N ASN A 190 4.97 -13.88 2.54
CA ASN A 190 5.56 -12.52 2.61
C ASN A 190 4.67 -11.42 1.97
N ARG A 191 3.38 -11.69 1.86
CA ARG A 191 2.33 -10.90 1.24
C ARG A 191 1.62 -9.97 2.22
N SER A 192 1.98 -9.99 3.51
CA SER A 192 1.47 -9.02 4.47
C SER A 192 2.48 -8.66 5.55
N GLU A 193 2.62 -7.36 5.79
CA GLU A 193 3.29 -6.79 6.95
C GLU A 193 2.23 -6.27 7.95
N ILE A 194 2.27 -6.68 9.23
CA ILE A 194 1.25 -6.31 10.21
C ILE A 194 1.85 -5.92 11.57
N THR A 195 1.35 -4.83 12.18
CA THR A 195 1.72 -4.40 13.54
C THR A 195 0.61 -3.64 14.25
N TYR A 196 0.73 -3.46 15.57
CA TYR A 196 0.00 -2.42 16.29
C TYR A 196 0.80 -1.12 16.30
N ASN A 197 0.12 -0.01 16.07
CA ASN A 197 0.60 1.34 16.25
C ASN A 197 0.05 1.95 17.55
N TRP A 198 0.93 2.60 18.29
CA TRP A 198 0.62 3.25 19.56
C TRP A 198 1.14 4.70 19.57
N TYR A 199 0.23 5.64 19.73
CA TYR A 199 0.52 7.07 19.83
C TYR A 199 0.11 7.58 21.21
N GLU A 200 1.07 8.12 21.94
CA GLU A 200 0.81 8.85 23.19
C GLU A 200 0.21 10.24 22.91
N PRO A 201 -0.45 10.87 23.91
CA PRO A 201 -0.76 12.30 23.85
C PRO A 201 0.45 13.14 23.40
N GLY A 202 0.25 13.97 22.38
CA GLY A 202 1.29 14.78 21.73
C GLY A 202 1.95 14.12 20.52
N ALA A 203 1.87 12.80 20.36
CA ALA A 203 2.48 12.11 19.24
C ALA A 203 1.74 12.41 17.92
N LYS A 204 2.51 12.44 16.83
CA LYS A 204 2.03 12.69 15.46
C LYS A 204 2.91 11.96 14.45
N LEU A 205 2.49 11.93 13.20
CA LEU A 205 3.30 11.41 12.10
C LEU A 205 3.22 12.36 10.90
N GLY A 206 4.37 12.79 10.41
CA GLY A 206 4.45 13.70 9.27
C GLY A 206 3.91 13.09 7.98
N ARG A 207 3.67 13.95 6.98
CA ARG A 207 3.21 13.53 5.66
C ARG A 207 4.23 12.62 4.99
N HIS A 208 3.77 11.47 4.49
CA HIS A 208 4.59 10.46 3.83
C HIS A 208 3.77 9.61 2.85
N LEU A 209 4.49 8.78 2.10
CA LEU A 209 3.98 7.64 1.33
C LEU A 209 4.55 6.36 1.93
N ASP A 210 3.79 5.28 1.80
CA ASP A 210 4.17 3.99 2.36
C ASP A 210 5.05 3.17 1.42
N GLU A 211 4.98 3.44 0.11
CA GLU A 211 5.80 2.78 -0.89
C GLU A 211 6.41 3.74 -1.91
N HIS A 212 7.57 3.35 -2.44
CA HIS A 212 8.28 4.04 -3.52
C HIS A 212 8.84 3.02 -4.52
N HIS A 213 9.15 3.45 -5.74
CA HIS A 213 9.80 2.59 -6.73
C HIS A 213 11.15 2.03 -6.21
N GLU A 214 11.47 0.79 -6.55
CA GLU A 214 12.67 0.06 -6.10
C GLU A 214 13.95 0.84 -6.45
N GLU A 215 14.06 1.31 -7.70
CA GLU A 215 15.14 2.20 -8.14
C GLU A 215 15.33 3.47 -7.29
N THR A 216 14.27 4.03 -6.69
CA THR A 216 14.38 5.27 -5.91
C THR A 216 14.83 5.02 -4.46
N LYS A 217 14.86 3.76 -4.00
CA LYS A 217 15.25 3.34 -2.64
C LYS A 217 16.75 3.03 -2.51
N GLY A 218 17.52 3.15 -3.59
CA GLY A 218 18.94 2.79 -3.63
C GLY A 218 19.17 1.30 -3.38
N PRO A 219 20.31 0.88 -2.78
CA PRO A 219 20.69 -0.53 -2.66
C PRO A 219 19.71 -1.43 -1.89
N ARG A 220 18.76 -0.84 -1.15
CA ARG A 220 17.75 -1.58 -0.38
C ARG A 220 16.46 -1.82 -1.15
N GLY A 221 16.23 -1.11 -2.26
CA GLY A 221 14.99 -1.23 -3.04
C GLY A 221 14.77 -2.62 -3.59
N TRP A 222 15.87 -3.30 -3.91
CA TRP A 222 15.91 -4.62 -4.53
C TRP A 222 16.13 -5.77 -3.55
N ARG A 223 15.95 -5.52 -2.24
CA ARG A 223 16.24 -6.53 -1.20
C ARG A 223 15.18 -7.62 -1.08
N TYR A 224 13.91 -7.31 -1.35
CA TYR A 224 12.78 -8.19 -1.04
C TYR A 224 11.94 -8.47 -2.30
N PRO A 225 11.48 -9.73 -2.50
CA PRO A 225 10.70 -10.16 -3.68
C PRO A 225 9.33 -9.53 -3.78
N THR A 226 8.92 -8.82 -2.75
CA THR A 226 7.60 -8.21 -2.65
C THR A 226 7.73 -6.75 -2.22
N ARG A 227 6.71 -5.97 -2.52
CA ARG A 227 6.60 -4.55 -2.15
C ARG A 227 5.19 -4.21 -1.68
N ARG A 228 5.04 -3.11 -0.94
CA ARG A 228 3.75 -2.67 -0.41
C ARG A 228 2.86 -2.14 -1.53
N SER A 229 1.65 -2.65 -1.63
CA SER A 229 0.70 -2.28 -2.68
C SER A 229 -0.52 -1.57 -2.11
N VAL A 230 -1.13 -2.15 -1.08
CA VAL A 230 -2.29 -1.56 -0.41
C VAL A 230 -1.99 -1.42 1.08
N THR A 231 -2.10 -0.20 1.59
CA THR A 231 -2.05 0.08 3.02
C THR A 231 -3.42 -0.12 3.64
N TRP A 232 -3.45 -0.67 4.85
CA TRP A 232 -4.65 -0.77 5.65
C TRP A 232 -4.44 -0.35 7.10
N LEU A 233 -5.48 0.22 7.71
CA LEU A 233 -5.52 0.56 9.14
C LEU A 233 -6.86 0.16 9.74
N LEU A 234 -6.85 -0.56 10.86
CA LEU A 234 -8.00 -0.76 11.73
C LEU A 234 -7.82 0.07 13.00
N TYR A 235 -8.73 1.00 13.23
CA TYR A 235 -8.76 1.75 14.49
C TYR A 235 -9.34 0.94 15.64
N LEU A 236 -8.75 1.11 16.82
CA LEU A 236 -9.13 0.38 18.04
C LEU A 236 -9.63 1.31 19.14
N ASN A 237 -9.95 2.57 18.86
CA ASN A 237 -10.23 3.55 19.91
C ASN A 237 -11.72 3.69 20.19
N ASP A 238 -12.15 3.27 21.37
CA ASP A 238 -13.56 3.39 21.76
C ASP A 238 -13.97 4.84 21.95
N HIS A 239 -15.21 5.18 21.58
CA HIS A 239 -15.82 6.49 21.80
C HIS A 239 -14.87 7.68 21.52
N TRP A 240 -14.04 7.60 20.46
CA TRP A 240 -13.09 8.67 20.11
C TRP A 240 -13.83 9.92 19.65
N THR A 241 -13.47 11.05 20.22
CA THR A 241 -14.09 12.35 19.92
C THR A 241 -13.16 13.22 19.08
N PRO A 242 -13.70 14.14 18.26
CA PRO A 242 -12.87 15.04 17.46
C PRO A 242 -11.85 15.86 18.28
N GLN A 243 -12.19 16.22 19.52
CA GLN A 243 -11.34 17.02 20.40
C GLN A 243 -10.08 16.28 20.87
N GLU A 244 -10.05 14.95 20.75
CA GLU A 244 -8.91 14.11 21.10
C GLU A 244 -7.84 14.07 19.99
N GLY A 245 -8.13 14.65 18.82
CA GLY A 245 -7.19 14.79 17.72
C GLY A 245 -6.79 13.43 17.13
N GLY A 246 -5.56 13.32 16.62
CA GLY A 246 -5.03 12.05 16.14
C GLY A 246 -5.65 11.55 14.82
N ALA A 247 -6.41 12.37 14.10
CA ALA A 247 -6.99 11.94 12.82
C ALA A 247 -5.90 11.61 11.78
N LEU A 248 -6.21 10.68 10.88
CA LEU A 248 -5.40 10.44 9.69
C LEU A 248 -5.84 11.44 8.62
N LEU A 249 -4.93 12.31 8.19
CA LEU A 249 -5.16 13.26 7.13
C LEU A 249 -4.64 12.67 5.82
N CYS A 250 -5.55 12.41 4.89
CA CYS A 250 -5.26 11.85 3.57
C CYS A 250 -5.34 12.95 2.52
N HIS A 251 -4.43 12.93 1.55
CA HIS A 251 -4.37 13.91 0.47
C HIS A 251 -4.59 13.20 -0.87
N PRO A 252 -5.81 12.75 -1.17
CA PRO A 252 -6.11 12.17 -2.47
C PRO A 252 -5.93 13.23 -3.55
N ARG A 253 -5.64 12.75 -4.75
CA ARG A 253 -5.53 13.62 -5.92
C ARG A 253 -6.94 14.06 -6.35
N SER A 254 -7.07 15.30 -6.84
CA SER A 254 -8.37 15.76 -7.33
C SER A 254 -8.86 14.85 -8.45
N SER A 255 -10.11 14.42 -8.34
CA SER A 255 -10.80 13.66 -9.38
C SER A 255 -11.62 14.56 -10.29
N GLU A 256 -11.44 15.89 -10.24
CA GLU A 256 -12.13 16.87 -11.11
C GLU A 256 -11.87 16.56 -12.58
N HIS A 257 -12.68 15.64 -13.06
CA HIS A 257 -12.92 15.17 -14.40
C HIS A 257 -14.30 15.69 -14.82
N ASP A 258 -14.65 16.91 -14.39
CA ASP A 258 -15.87 17.57 -14.84
C ASP A 258 -15.49 18.46 -16.03
N GLU A 259 -15.68 17.90 -17.23
CA GLU A 259 -16.02 18.64 -18.46
C GLU A 259 -14.93 19.44 -19.20
N ILE A 260 -13.65 19.07 -19.18
CA ILE A 260 -12.69 19.60 -20.17
C ILE A 260 -12.44 18.57 -21.28
N GLU A 261 -13.26 18.71 -22.32
CA GLU A 261 -13.10 18.26 -23.71
C GLU A 261 -12.37 16.93 -23.95
N THR A 262 -13.16 15.89 -24.20
CA THR A 262 -12.78 14.61 -24.83
C THR A 262 -12.32 14.74 -26.29
N ASN A 263 -11.56 15.79 -26.64
CA ASN A 263 -11.08 16.05 -28.01
C ASN A 263 -9.56 16.09 -28.16
N HIS A 264 -8.81 15.63 -27.16
CA HIS A 264 -7.42 15.22 -27.41
C HIS A 264 -7.34 13.70 -27.45
N ASP A 265 -7.05 13.18 -28.63
CA ASP A 265 -6.61 11.81 -28.99
C ASP A 265 -5.31 11.37 -28.22
N GLU A 266 -5.00 12.07 -27.13
CA GLU A 266 -3.80 11.96 -26.29
C GLU A 266 -4.11 11.62 -24.83
N SER A 267 -5.39 11.56 -24.41
CA SER A 267 -5.77 11.22 -23.04
C SER A 267 -5.39 9.77 -22.70
N GLY A 268 -4.18 9.60 -22.17
CA GLY A 268 -3.73 8.34 -21.57
C GLY A 268 -4.49 8.04 -20.28
N GLY A 269 -4.57 6.76 -19.91
CA GLY A 269 -5.25 6.32 -18.69
C GLY A 269 -4.94 4.86 -18.41
N GLY A 270 -4.39 4.59 -17.23
CA GLY A 270 -4.00 3.26 -16.77
C GLY A 270 -4.22 3.12 -15.26
N PRO A 271 -3.92 1.95 -14.69
CA PRO A 271 -4.17 1.67 -13.28
C PRO A 271 -3.32 2.54 -12.34
N ILE A 272 -3.95 3.18 -11.35
CA ILE A 272 -3.23 3.99 -10.36
C ILE A 272 -2.30 3.13 -9.51
N GLY A 273 -1.13 3.67 -9.18
CA GLY A 273 -0.12 3.05 -8.32
C GLY A 273 0.82 2.10 -9.04
N SER A 274 0.30 1.18 -9.87
CA SER A 274 1.15 0.25 -10.63
C SER A 274 0.51 -0.26 -11.93
N HIS A 275 1.34 -0.45 -12.95
CA HIS A 275 1.01 -1.11 -14.21
C HIS A 275 2.08 -2.14 -14.58
N GLU A 276 1.70 -3.41 -14.79
CA GLU A 276 2.62 -4.52 -15.15
C GLU A 276 3.85 -4.58 -14.23
N GLY A 277 3.63 -4.43 -12.91
CA GLY A 277 4.72 -4.40 -11.94
C GLY A 277 5.47 -3.05 -11.87
N ASN A 278 5.34 -2.15 -12.82
CA ASN A 278 5.98 -0.83 -12.77
C ASN A 278 5.25 0.09 -11.80
N LEU A 279 5.99 0.71 -10.88
CA LEU A 279 5.38 1.66 -9.95
C LEU A 279 5.26 3.05 -10.58
N GLN A 280 4.16 3.70 -10.26
CA GLN A 280 3.91 5.07 -10.63
C GLN A 280 4.92 6.00 -9.94
N VAL A 281 5.50 6.92 -10.70
CA VAL A 281 6.46 7.93 -10.22
C VAL A 281 5.97 9.36 -10.41
N GLY A 282 4.84 9.55 -11.06
CA GLY A 282 4.26 10.87 -11.27
C GLY A 282 2.99 10.87 -12.08
N TRP A 283 2.64 12.05 -12.54
CA TRP A 283 1.46 12.35 -13.34
C TRP A 283 1.79 13.36 -14.42
N ILE A 284 1.12 13.29 -15.56
CA ILE A 284 1.06 14.38 -16.53
C ILE A 284 -0.35 14.99 -16.47
N ASP A 285 -0.42 16.33 -16.53
CA ASP A 285 -1.65 17.15 -16.58
C ASP A 285 -2.60 17.01 -15.40
N GLY A 286 -2.14 16.49 -14.27
CA GLY A 286 -3.03 16.29 -13.14
C GLY A 286 -3.62 14.88 -13.07
N TYR A 287 -3.66 14.11 -14.15
CA TYR A 287 -4.48 12.89 -14.18
C TYR A 287 -3.88 11.69 -14.92
N THR A 288 -2.92 11.88 -15.83
CA THR A 288 -2.33 10.77 -16.58
C THR A 288 -1.22 10.11 -15.75
N PRO A 289 -1.34 8.85 -15.31
CA PRO A 289 -0.30 8.20 -14.52
C PRO A 289 0.98 8.00 -15.33
N ILE A 290 2.14 8.24 -14.70
CA ILE A 290 3.46 8.01 -15.27
C ILE A 290 4.19 6.97 -14.45
N TYR A 291 4.60 5.89 -15.09
CA TYR A 291 5.33 4.77 -14.49
C TYR A 291 6.80 4.80 -14.91
N LEU A 292 7.65 4.22 -14.07
CA LEU A 292 9.07 4.02 -14.38
C LEU A 292 9.28 2.57 -14.84
N ASP A 293 9.64 2.40 -16.10
CA ASP A 293 10.02 1.12 -16.69
C ASP A 293 11.50 0.84 -16.45
N ALA A 294 11.82 -0.17 -15.64
CA ALA A 294 13.20 -0.52 -15.27
C ALA A 294 13.74 -1.79 -15.94
N PHE A 295 12.91 -2.53 -16.69
CA PHE A 295 13.27 -3.82 -17.29
C PHE A 295 13.37 -3.72 -18.81
N ARG A 296 14.21 -2.80 -19.27
CA ARG A 296 14.44 -2.56 -20.69
C ARG A 296 15.66 -3.32 -21.20
N GLU A 297 15.68 -3.65 -22.49
CA GLU A 297 16.82 -4.32 -23.14
C GLU A 297 18.13 -3.53 -23.01
N SER A 298 18.05 -2.21 -22.87
CA SER A 298 19.20 -1.33 -22.66
C SER A 298 19.85 -1.48 -21.28
N GLY A 299 19.16 -2.11 -20.31
CA GLY A 299 19.52 -2.11 -18.89
C GLY A 299 19.29 -0.76 -18.19
N GLN A 300 18.65 0.20 -18.87
CA GLN A 300 18.33 1.52 -18.35
C GLN A 300 16.81 1.68 -18.17
N THR A 301 16.38 2.84 -17.69
CA THR A 301 14.98 3.13 -17.39
C THR A 301 14.32 4.10 -18.36
N ALA A 302 12.99 4.08 -18.45
CA ALA A 302 12.19 5.03 -19.23
C ALA A 302 10.88 5.41 -18.51
N LEU A 303 10.32 6.57 -18.84
CA LEU A 303 9.01 6.99 -18.33
C LEU A 303 7.93 6.73 -19.37
N TYR A 304 6.80 6.14 -18.96
CA TYR A 304 5.69 5.85 -19.85
C TYR A 304 4.32 6.08 -19.19
N SER A 305 3.29 6.25 -20.01
CA SER A 305 1.89 6.12 -19.60
C SER A 305 1.18 5.03 -20.41
N CYS A 306 0.01 4.61 -19.93
CA CYS A 306 -0.86 3.71 -20.68
C CYS A 306 -1.69 4.51 -21.70
N ARG A 307 -1.79 4.02 -22.93
CA ARG A 307 -2.73 4.52 -23.95
C ARG A 307 -3.51 3.36 -24.53
N GLN A 308 -4.80 3.56 -24.79
CA GLN A 308 -5.58 2.56 -25.52
C GLN A 308 -5.01 2.43 -26.94
N SER A 309 -4.71 1.20 -27.34
CA SER A 309 -4.41 0.90 -28.74
C SER A 309 -5.63 0.22 -29.33
N ALA A 310 -6.30 0.87 -30.29
CA ALA A 310 -7.35 0.25 -31.07
C ALA A 310 -6.70 -0.55 -32.20
N THR A 311 -6.51 -1.86 -32.01
CA THR A 311 -6.25 -2.76 -33.14
C THR A 311 -7.59 -3.12 -33.77
N ALA A 312 -7.87 -2.55 -34.94
CA ALA A 312 -9.02 -2.94 -35.75
C ALA A 312 -8.77 -4.33 -36.34
N ASP A 313 -9.14 -5.38 -35.60
CA ASP A 313 -9.28 -6.70 -36.21
C ASP A 313 -10.50 -6.65 -37.13
N ASN A 314 -10.23 -6.67 -38.44
CA ASN A 314 -11.23 -6.50 -39.49
C ASN A 314 -12.25 -7.65 -39.59
N ASN A 315 -12.26 -8.63 -38.68
CA ASN A 315 -13.26 -9.69 -38.65
C ASN A 315 -13.46 -10.21 -37.22
N ASP A 316 -14.72 -10.26 -36.81
CA ASP A 316 -15.30 -10.83 -35.59
C ASP A 316 -15.35 -10.00 -34.29
N ALA A 317 -16.52 -10.06 -33.69
CA ALA A 317 -17.05 -9.16 -32.68
C ALA A 317 -16.48 -9.44 -31.28
N ALA A 318 -15.35 -8.83 -30.96
CA ALA A 318 -14.97 -8.39 -29.61
C ALA A 318 -13.74 -7.48 -29.71
N THR A 319 -13.93 -6.16 -29.69
CA THR A 319 -12.81 -5.21 -29.60
C THR A 319 -12.13 -5.41 -28.25
N THR A 320 -11.03 -6.17 -28.22
CA THR A 320 -10.20 -6.30 -27.01
C THR A 320 -9.32 -5.08 -26.94
N THR A 321 -9.72 -4.07 -26.16
CA THR A 321 -8.91 -2.88 -25.93
C THR A 321 -7.73 -3.22 -25.02
N THR A 322 -6.54 -3.43 -25.59
CA THR A 322 -5.30 -3.54 -24.82
C THR A 322 -4.72 -2.15 -24.55
N LEU A 323 -4.28 -1.90 -23.31
CA LEU A 323 -3.51 -0.71 -22.96
C LEU A 323 -2.06 -0.90 -23.42
N GLY A 324 -1.63 -0.12 -24.40
CA GLY A 324 -0.23 -0.07 -24.83
C GLY A 324 0.59 0.93 -24.00
N ARG A 325 1.90 0.73 -23.94
CA ARG A 325 2.83 1.68 -23.32
C ARG A 325 3.18 2.80 -24.30
N HIS A 326 3.00 4.05 -23.87
CA HIS A 326 3.47 5.24 -24.59
C HIS A 326 4.64 5.87 -23.81
N TYR A 327 5.85 5.77 -24.37
CA TYR A 327 7.06 6.29 -23.74
C TYR A 327 7.20 7.79 -23.98
N TRP A 328 7.41 8.53 -22.90
CA TRP A 328 7.56 9.99 -22.91
C TRP A 328 9.02 10.44 -22.94
N THR A 329 9.96 9.60 -22.49
CA THR A 329 11.38 9.93 -22.52
C THR A 329 11.98 9.72 -23.92
N ASN A 330 12.72 10.71 -24.40
CA ASN A 330 13.39 10.67 -25.71
C ASN A 330 14.49 9.59 -25.81
N ARG A 331 15.01 9.16 -24.66
CA ARG A 331 16.04 8.14 -24.52
C ARG A 331 15.93 7.49 -23.17
N ASP A 332 16.43 6.27 -23.07
CA ASP A 332 16.59 5.60 -21.78
C ASP A 332 17.62 6.35 -20.92
N PHE A 333 17.48 6.22 -19.60
CA PHE A 333 18.28 6.91 -18.61
C PHE A 333 18.56 6.06 -17.37
N ASP A 334 19.68 6.34 -16.70
CA ASP A 334 19.98 5.82 -15.37
C ASP A 334 19.26 6.66 -14.32
N VAL A 335 18.64 6.01 -13.34
CA VAL A 335 17.97 6.72 -12.23
C VAL A 335 19.04 7.44 -11.39
N PRO A 336 18.97 8.78 -11.24
CA PRO A 336 20.00 9.53 -10.54
C PRO A 336 19.98 9.26 -9.03
N ALA A 337 21.07 9.61 -8.35
CA ALA A 337 21.09 9.62 -6.89
C ALA A 337 20.11 10.66 -6.34
N GLN A 338 19.57 10.40 -5.15
CA GLN A 338 18.65 11.31 -4.46
C GLN A 338 19.30 12.68 -4.17
N PRO A 339 18.56 13.81 -4.30
CA PRO A 339 17.15 13.90 -4.70
C PRO A 339 16.94 13.64 -6.20
N ILE A 340 15.91 12.85 -6.51
CA ILE A 340 15.57 12.49 -7.90
C ILE A 340 14.58 13.51 -8.46
N ASP A 341 14.86 14.03 -9.67
CA ASP A 341 13.93 14.80 -10.47
C ASP A 341 13.75 14.12 -11.83
N PHE A 342 12.63 13.42 -12.02
CA PHE A 342 12.32 12.74 -13.27
C PHE A 342 11.95 13.72 -14.40
N GLY A 343 11.56 14.96 -14.08
CA GLY A 343 11.15 15.95 -15.07
C GLY A 343 12.26 16.28 -16.08
N VAL A 344 13.53 16.17 -15.68
CA VAL A 344 14.67 16.46 -16.58
C VAL A 344 14.78 15.51 -17.77
N PHE A 345 14.22 14.29 -17.66
CA PHE A 345 14.24 13.27 -18.71
C PHE A 345 13.06 13.39 -19.68
N LEU A 346 12.08 14.24 -19.36
CA LEU A 346 10.95 14.53 -20.23
C LEU A 346 11.30 15.64 -21.25
N PRO A 347 10.66 15.62 -22.43
CA PRO A 347 10.60 16.75 -23.36
C PRO A 347 10.24 18.05 -22.65
N GLU A 348 10.79 19.17 -23.12
CA GLU A 348 10.69 20.48 -22.45
C GLU A 348 9.24 20.92 -22.24
N GLU A 349 8.39 20.66 -23.25
CA GLU A 349 6.96 20.93 -23.28
C GLU A 349 6.14 20.15 -22.24
N LEU A 350 6.68 19.05 -21.70
CA LEU A 350 6.01 18.23 -20.68
C LEU A 350 6.47 18.54 -19.26
N ARG A 351 7.60 19.23 -19.08
CA ARG A 351 8.20 19.42 -17.75
C ARG A 351 7.30 20.20 -16.79
N SER A 352 6.59 21.21 -17.29
CA SER A 352 5.63 22.00 -16.51
C SER A 352 4.34 21.24 -16.19
N ARG A 353 3.98 20.27 -17.03
CA ARG A 353 2.79 19.41 -16.91
C ARG A 353 3.04 18.20 -16.00
N PHE A 354 4.30 17.84 -15.79
CA PHE A 354 4.69 16.68 -15.00
C PHE A 354 4.71 16.98 -13.50
N GLU A 355 4.04 16.13 -12.75
CA GLU A 355 4.02 16.14 -11.30
C GLU A 355 4.53 14.82 -10.74
N GLN A 356 5.77 14.85 -10.29
CA GLN A 356 6.40 13.71 -9.64
C GLN A 356 5.69 13.38 -8.31
N ILE A 357 5.41 12.10 -8.06
CA ILE A 357 5.08 11.57 -6.73
C ILE A 357 6.37 11.54 -5.91
N SER A 358 6.29 11.85 -4.62
CA SER A 358 7.49 11.89 -3.76
C SER A 358 8.37 10.66 -3.96
N THR A 359 9.64 10.88 -4.30
CA THR A 359 10.63 9.82 -4.48
C THR A 359 11.50 9.63 -3.24
N SER A 360 11.33 10.49 -2.22
CA SER A 360 12.06 10.39 -0.96
C SER A 360 11.21 10.84 0.22
N ARG A 361 11.42 10.21 1.39
CA ARG A 361 10.83 10.65 2.67
C ARG A 361 11.20 12.08 3.08
N LYS A 362 12.23 12.68 2.45
CA LYS A 362 12.74 14.02 2.76
C LYS A 362 12.41 15.05 1.68
N ASP A 363 11.57 14.70 0.70
CA ASP A 363 11.24 15.63 -0.36
C ASP A 363 10.48 16.83 0.23
N PRO A 364 11.04 18.04 0.21
CA PRO A 364 10.46 19.20 0.88
C PRO A 364 9.12 19.62 0.26
N ARG A 365 8.84 19.19 -0.99
CA ARG A 365 7.54 19.37 -1.65
C ARG A 365 6.41 18.59 -0.95
N PHE A 366 6.77 17.51 -0.25
CA PHE A 366 5.83 16.62 0.44
C PHE A 366 5.92 16.71 1.97
N ALA A 367 7.03 17.24 2.50
CA ALA A 367 7.28 17.33 3.94
C ALA A 367 6.66 18.56 4.63
N LYS A 368 6.25 19.60 3.88
CA LYS A 368 5.59 20.77 4.47
C LYS A 368 4.19 20.40 4.97
N VAL A 369 4.03 20.39 6.29
CA VAL A 369 2.72 20.43 6.95
C VAL A 369 2.19 21.84 6.79
N SER A 370 1.01 22.01 6.20
CA SER A 370 0.25 23.26 6.32
C SER A 370 -0.21 23.39 7.78
N SER A 371 0.39 24.33 8.52
CA SER A 371 -0.17 24.78 9.79
C SER A 371 -1.49 25.51 9.52
N PRO A 372 -2.56 25.30 10.31
CA PRO A 372 -3.76 26.11 10.17
C PRO A 372 -3.41 27.57 10.44
N SER A 373 -3.72 28.46 9.50
CA SER A 373 -3.64 29.90 9.74
C SER A 373 -4.56 30.26 10.90
N SER A 374 -4.00 30.79 11.97
CA SER A 374 -4.75 31.39 13.07
C SER A 374 -5.42 32.67 12.59
N SER A 375 -6.63 32.57 12.03
CA SER A 375 -7.56 33.69 11.95
C SER A 375 -8.81 33.31 12.75
N LEU A 376 -8.82 33.76 14.00
CA LEU A 376 -10.02 33.83 14.83
C LEU A 376 -11.04 34.69 14.09
N ASP A 377 -12.17 34.11 13.70
CA ASP A 377 -13.37 34.91 13.51
C ASP A 377 -14.58 34.23 14.16
N ASN A 378 -15.35 35.03 14.89
CA ASN A 378 -16.36 34.65 15.86
C ASN A 378 -17.71 34.50 15.16
N GLY A 379 -18.34 33.31 15.20
CA GLY A 379 -19.64 33.13 14.55
C GLY A 379 -20.44 31.91 15.02
N SER A 380 -21.25 32.12 16.05
CA SER A 380 -22.55 31.50 16.41
C SER A 380 -22.88 30.06 16.00
N ALA A 381 -23.18 29.25 17.00
CA ALA A 381 -23.71 27.89 16.93
C ALA A 381 -25.11 27.80 16.30
N THR A 382 -25.40 26.69 15.59
CA THR A 382 -26.57 25.81 15.78
C THR A 382 -26.52 24.62 14.80
N GLY A 383 -26.97 23.43 15.24
CA GLY A 383 -27.37 22.31 14.36
C GLY A 383 -26.45 21.10 14.34
N ARG A 384 -26.83 20.04 15.07
CA ARG A 384 -26.18 18.72 15.11
C ARG A 384 -27.02 17.74 14.28
N THR A 385 -26.42 16.97 13.37
CA THR A 385 -26.91 15.64 12.93
C THR A 385 -25.81 14.83 12.24
N THR A 386 -25.47 13.70 12.90
CA THR A 386 -25.04 12.36 12.43
C THR A 386 -24.20 12.17 11.15
N ALA A 387 -23.06 11.50 11.35
CA ALA A 387 -22.17 10.81 10.41
C ALA A 387 -21.63 11.67 9.26
N ALA A 388 -20.40 12.19 9.40
CA ALA A 388 -19.80 12.99 8.35
C ALA A 388 -18.30 12.71 8.21
N THR A 389 -17.93 12.14 7.07
CA THR A 389 -16.72 12.57 6.35
C THR A 389 -16.83 14.10 6.23
N SER A 390 -16.14 14.85 7.08
CA SER A 390 -16.12 16.30 6.93
C SER A 390 -15.10 16.66 5.86
N THR A 391 -15.57 17.08 4.69
CA THR A 391 -14.78 17.87 3.75
C THR A 391 -14.49 19.22 4.41
N ALA A 392 -13.46 19.29 5.23
CA ALA A 392 -13.02 20.54 5.81
C ALA A 392 -12.31 21.33 4.71
N ASN A 393 -12.91 22.45 4.29
CA ASN A 393 -12.27 23.44 3.42
C ASN A 393 -11.06 24.06 4.15
N VAL A 394 -9.95 23.33 4.19
CA VAL A 394 -8.66 23.82 4.69
C VAL A 394 -8.07 24.63 3.54
N GLY A 395 -8.24 25.94 3.62
CA GLY A 395 -7.92 26.87 2.53
C GLY A 395 -6.47 26.77 2.01
N GLY A 396 -6.36 26.95 0.69
CA GLY A 396 -5.18 27.41 -0.03
C GLY A 396 -3.99 26.46 -0.04
N ASP A 397 -3.90 25.58 -1.04
CA ASP A 397 -2.67 24.86 -1.33
C ASP A 397 -1.58 25.85 -1.79
N VAL A 398 -0.41 25.78 -1.15
CA VAL A 398 0.68 26.77 -1.25
C VAL A 398 1.45 26.64 -2.57
N ASP A 399 1.24 25.54 -3.30
CA ASP A 399 1.99 25.18 -4.51
C ASP A 399 1.17 25.31 -5.80
N GLY A 400 -0.09 25.75 -5.73
CA GLY A 400 -0.95 25.94 -6.92
C GLY A 400 -1.29 24.66 -7.67
N LYS A 401 -1.22 23.48 -7.02
CA LYS A 401 -1.49 22.16 -7.60
C LYS A 401 -2.79 21.56 -7.07
N THR A 402 -3.48 20.79 -7.89
CA THR A 402 -4.85 20.29 -7.65
C THR A 402 -4.89 19.01 -6.82
N TYR A 403 -4.80 19.14 -5.49
CA TYR A 403 -5.24 18.08 -4.57
C TYR A 403 -6.72 18.28 -4.25
N ASP A 404 -7.48 17.19 -4.08
CA ASP A 404 -8.81 17.34 -3.49
C ASP A 404 -8.67 17.89 -2.05
N THR A 405 -9.77 18.40 -1.52
CA THR A 405 -9.88 18.78 -0.12
C THR A 405 -9.40 17.61 0.75
N ALA A 406 -8.39 17.86 1.60
CA ALA A 406 -7.80 16.81 2.42
C ALA A 406 -8.88 16.07 3.22
N ILE A 407 -8.84 14.74 3.18
CA ILE A 407 -9.83 13.89 3.85
C ILE A 407 -9.32 13.57 5.24
N GLU A 408 -10.04 14.04 6.26
CA GLU A 408 -9.77 13.74 7.66
C GLU A 408 -10.53 12.48 8.10
N VAL A 409 -9.80 11.46 8.56
CA VAL A 409 -10.37 10.21 9.06
C VAL A 409 -10.19 10.11 10.57
N ALA A 410 -11.31 10.20 11.29
CA ALA A 410 -11.34 10.04 12.74
C ALA A 410 -10.91 8.62 13.16
N PRO A 411 -10.11 8.45 14.22
CA PRO A 411 -9.57 7.15 14.60
C PRO A 411 -10.56 6.31 15.43
N THR A 412 -11.82 6.23 14.99
CA THR A 412 -12.92 5.54 15.70
C THR A 412 -12.83 4.03 15.58
N GLY A 413 -12.91 3.32 16.71
CA GLY A 413 -12.86 1.86 16.81
C GLY A 413 -13.73 1.12 15.79
N GLY A 414 -13.19 0.08 15.15
CA GLY A 414 -13.90 -0.72 14.14
C GLY A 414 -13.88 -0.14 12.73
N THR A 415 -13.31 1.05 12.54
CA THR A 415 -13.14 1.66 11.21
C THR A 415 -11.92 1.06 10.53
N LEU A 416 -12.13 0.41 9.38
CA LEU A 416 -11.08 -0.04 8.47
C LEU A 416 -10.84 1.06 7.41
N VAL A 417 -9.57 1.41 7.18
CA VAL A 417 -9.13 2.36 6.16
C VAL A 417 -8.25 1.62 5.17
N LEU A 418 -8.46 1.84 3.88
CA LEU A 418 -7.74 1.19 2.78
C LEU A 418 -7.33 2.22 1.72
N PHE A 419 -6.10 2.15 1.23
CA PHE A 419 -5.61 3.00 0.13
C PHE A 419 -4.34 2.44 -0.53
N ASP A 420 -4.03 2.93 -1.72
CA ASP A 420 -2.81 2.57 -2.45
C ASP A 420 -1.55 3.13 -1.76
N SER A 421 -0.56 2.26 -1.53
CA SER A 421 0.65 2.62 -0.78
C SER A 421 1.58 3.59 -1.52
N VAL A 422 1.45 3.71 -2.85
CA VAL A 422 2.30 4.54 -3.71
C VAL A 422 1.70 5.92 -3.92
N THR A 423 0.38 6.04 -4.02
CA THR A 423 -0.23 7.27 -4.55
C THR A 423 -0.95 8.15 -3.54
N LEU A 424 -1.17 7.71 -2.30
CA LEU A 424 -1.89 8.49 -1.30
C LEU A 424 -0.96 9.06 -0.21
N PRO A 425 -0.48 10.31 -0.35
CA PRO A 425 0.19 11.00 0.74
C PRO A 425 -0.73 11.14 1.95
N HIS A 426 -0.23 10.81 3.12
CA HIS A 426 -1.01 10.89 4.34
C HIS A 426 -0.14 11.23 5.56
N SER A 427 -0.78 11.75 6.60
CA SER A 427 -0.17 12.11 7.88
C SER A 427 -1.08 11.76 9.04
N VAL A 428 -0.54 11.67 10.25
CA VAL A 428 -1.35 11.53 11.47
C VAL A 428 -1.24 12.83 12.24
N LEU A 429 -2.38 13.50 12.41
CA LEU A 429 -2.49 14.71 13.21
C LEU A 429 -2.11 14.42 14.67
N GLN A 430 -1.75 15.46 15.39
CA GLN A 430 -1.36 15.33 16.80
C GLN A 430 -2.51 14.79 17.65
N VAL A 431 -2.21 13.83 18.52
CA VAL A 431 -3.14 13.40 19.57
C VAL A 431 -3.22 14.50 20.62
N THR A 432 -4.35 15.20 20.71
CA THR A 432 -4.57 16.32 21.65
C THR A 432 -5.30 15.89 22.92
N GLY A 433 -5.91 14.70 22.91
CA GLY A 433 -6.57 14.11 24.06
C GLY A 433 -5.60 13.65 25.16
N ASN A 434 -6.15 13.04 26.21
CA ASN A 434 -5.40 12.56 27.38
C ASN A 434 -5.17 11.03 27.38
N ARG A 435 -5.56 10.34 26.30
CA ARG A 435 -5.42 8.89 26.15
C ARG A 435 -4.81 8.54 24.80
N GLN A 436 -4.31 7.31 24.70
CA GLN A 436 -3.54 6.84 23.54
C GLN A 436 -4.43 6.54 22.35
N ARG A 437 -3.92 6.86 21.16
CA ARG A 437 -4.48 6.42 19.88
C ARG A 437 -3.82 5.11 19.46
N ILE A 438 -4.63 4.08 19.30
CA ILE A 438 -4.25 2.71 18.98
C ILE A 438 -4.87 2.32 17.63
N ALA A 439 -4.07 1.67 16.78
CA ALA A 439 -4.54 1.05 15.55
C ALA A 439 -3.77 -0.25 15.29
N ALA A 440 -4.41 -1.25 14.68
CA ALA A 440 -3.69 -2.26 13.93
C ALA A 440 -3.45 -1.71 12.51
N THR A 441 -2.27 -1.88 11.96
CA THR A 441 -1.94 -1.38 10.63
C THR A 441 -1.06 -2.36 9.90
N GLY A 442 -1.16 -2.35 8.58
CA GLY A 442 -0.30 -3.17 7.76
C GLY A 442 -0.35 -2.82 6.30
N TRP A 443 0.36 -3.63 5.54
CA TRP A 443 0.47 -3.51 4.09
C TRP A 443 0.23 -4.87 3.47
N PHE A 444 -0.64 -4.94 2.47
CA PHE A 444 -0.68 -6.07 1.55
C PHE A 444 0.39 -5.87 0.51
N HIS A 445 1.15 -6.92 0.23
CA HIS A 445 2.24 -6.86 -0.73
C HIS A 445 1.89 -7.51 -2.05
N GLU A 446 2.45 -6.93 -3.11
CA GLU A 446 2.53 -7.51 -4.43
C GLU A 446 3.94 -7.99 -4.73
N ASP A 447 4.06 -8.78 -5.79
CA ASP A 447 5.33 -9.07 -6.40
C ASP A 447 6.00 -7.77 -6.84
N SER A 448 7.28 -7.66 -6.48
CA SER A 448 8.16 -6.69 -7.12
C SER A 448 8.38 -7.09 -8.58
N GLN A 449 8.82 -6.16 -9.43
CA GLN A 449 9.05 -6.47 -10.84
C GLN A 449 10.03 -7.62 -11.09
N PHE A 450 10.98 -7.86 -10.17
CA PHE A 450 11.99 -8.90 -10.37
C PHE A 450 11.47 -10.32 -10.09
N SER A 451 10.33 -10.47 -9.41
CA SER A 451 9.70 -11.78 -9.20
C SER A 451 8.71 -12.15 -10.30
N ILE A 452 8.41 -11.22 -11.21
CA ILE A 452 7.63 -11.49 -12.42
C ILE A 452 8.57 -12.12 -13.45
N PRO A 453 8.26 -13.29 -14.04
CA PRO A 453 9.01 -13.80 -15.18
C PRO A 453 8.87 -12.78 -16.31
N VAL A 454 9.99 -12.13 -16.68
CA VAL A 454 10.05 -11.15 -17.77
C VAL A 454 9.91 -11.84 -19.12
#